data_AF-A0A392RSP4-F1
#
_entry.id   AF-A0A392RSP4-F1
#
_cell.length_a   1.000
_cell.length_b   1.000
_cell.length_c   1.000
_cell.angle_alpha   90.00
_cell.angle_beta   90.00
_cell.angle_gamma   90.00
#
_symmetry.space_group_name_H-M   'P 1'
#
loop_
_entity.id
_entity.type
_entity.pdbx_description
1 polymer ?
#
loop_
_entity_poly.entity_id
_entity_poly.type
_entity_poly.pdbx_seq_one_letter_code
_entity_poly.pdbx_strand_id
1 'polypeptide(L)'
;GNANQRLGAGGAVITWARFKKEFLAKYFPVDERNLNVIEFMELKQGSMYVSEYAEKFEELCRFAPHYNTMEAEEDKCVKFENDLRPDIKQLIGFNKIRDFSTLVNKSRICDKDGKAKANYY
;
A
#
# COMPACT_ATOMS: atom_id res chain seq x y z
N GLY A 1 34.79 -13.10 -18.48
CA GLY A 1 34.46 -12.48 -19.78
C GLY A 1 33.63 -11.24 -19.52
N ASN A 2 33.97 -10.15 -20.21
CA ASN A 2 33.56 -8.77 -19.95
C ASN A 2 32.04 -8.54 -19.85
N ALA A 3 31.60 -7.96 -18.73
CA ALA A 3 30.35 -7.22 -18.66
C ALA A 3 30.59 -5.84 -19.32
N ASN A 4 29.97 -5.60 -20.47
CA ASN A 4 30.05 -4.33 -21.18
C ASN A 4 29.55 -3.17 -20.30
N GLN A 5 30.48 -2.43 -19.69
CA GLN A 5 30.22 -1.13 -19.07
C GLN A 5 29.84 -0.14 -20.17
N ARG A 6 28.55 0.18 -20.26
CA ARG A 6 28.10 1.37 -20.98
C ARG A 6 28.21 2.57 -20.06
N LEU A 7 29.26 3.35 -20.27
CA LEU A 7 29.50 4.64 -19.62
C LEU A 7 28.41 5.62 -20.10
N GLY A 8 27.58 6.11 -19.17
CA GLY A 8 26.76 7.29 -19.43
C GLY A 8 27.64 8.53 -19.53
N ALA A 9 27.16 9.56 -20.24
CA ALA A 9 27.85 10.85 -20.36
C ALA A 9 28.28 11.35 -18.97
N GLY A 10 29.59 11.38 -18.72
CA GLY A 10 30.19 11.77 -17.43
C GLY A 10 30.95 10.68 -16.68
N GLY A 11 31.07 9.44 -17.18
CA GLY A 11 31.98 8.43 -16.61
C GLY A 11 31.56 7.84 -15.25
N ALA A 12 30.38 8.20 -14.74
CA ALA A 12 29.82 7.63 -13.52
C ALA A 12 29.13 6.29 -13.80
N VAL A 13 29.48 5.26 -13.03
CA VAL A 13 28.77 3.97 -13.04
C VAL A 13 27.30 4.23 -12.71
N ILE A 14 26.41 3.95 -13.67
CA ILE A 14 24.97 4.06 -13.44
C ILE A 14 24.57 2.87 -12.58
N THR A 15 24.45 3.10 -11.28
CA THR A 15 23.90 2.10 -10.36
C THR A 15 22.39 1.96 -10.60
N TRP A 16 21.85 0.78 -10.32
CA TRP A 16 20.41 0.52 -10.43
C TRP A 16 19.56 1.50 -9.59
N ALA A 17 20.07 1.92 -8.44
CA ALA A 17 19.45 2.94 -7.59
C ALA A 17 19.37 4.30 -8.29
N ARG A 18 20.44 4.73 -8.98
CA ARG A 18 20.48 5.98 -9.74
C ARG A 18 19.55 5.92 -10.95
N PHE A 19 19.52 4.81 -11.69
CA PHE A 19 18.58 4.61 -12.79
C PHE A 19 17.12 4.74 -12.32
N LYS A 20 16.74 4.03 -11.25
CA LYS A 20 15.37 4.12 -10.69
C LYS A 20 15.01 5.54 -10.26
N LYS A 21 15.93 6.26 -9.63
CA LYS A 21 15.71 7.66 -9.22
C LYS A 21 15.44 8.56 -10.43
N GLU A 22 16.32 8.52 -11.43
CA GLU A 22 16.20 9.34 -12.64
C GLU A 22 14.98 8.94 -13.49
N PHE A 23 14.67 7.65 -13.58
CA PHE A 23 13.51 7.13 -14.28
C PHE A 23 12.21 7.59 -13.63
N LEU A 24 12.10 7.45 -12.31
CA LEU A 24 10.93 7.94 -11.58
C LEU A 24 10.81 9.46 -11.70
N ALA A 25 11.90 10.23 -11.58
CA ALA A 25 11.83 11.68 -11.71
C ALA A 25 11.46 12.16 -13.12
N LYS A 26 11.87 11.44 -14.17
CA LYS A 26 11.62 11.81 -15.57
C LYS A 26 10.24 11.37 -16.09
N TYR A 27 9.74 10.23 -15.61
CA TYR A 27 8.51 9.62 -16.12
C TYR A 27 7.34 9.63 -15.12
N PHE A 28 7.60 9.96 -13.86
CA PHE A 28 6.57 10.21 -12.83
C PHE A 28 6.80 11.59 -12.22
N PRO A 29 6.20 12.64 -12.81
CA PRO A 29 6.30 14.00 -12.28
C PRO A 29 5.99 14.02 -10.78
N VAL A 30 6.65 14.92 -10.05
CA VAL A 30 6.44 15.12 -8.60
C VAL A 30 4.95 15.29 -8.28
N ASP A 31 4.19 15.87 -9.21
CA ASP A 31 2.74 16.05 -9.09
C ASP A 31 1.97 14.73 -9.05
N GLU A 32 2.27 13.75 -9.91
CA GLU A 32 1.61 12.43 -9.89
C GLU A 32 1.97 11.62 -8.63
N ARG A 33 3.22 11.70 -8.19
CA ARG A 33 3.67 11.13 -6.91
C ARG A 33 2.94 11.76 -5.73
N ASN A 34 2.75 13.07 -5.74
CA ASN A 34 2.02 13.80 -4.71
C ASN A 34 0.52 13.44 -4.73
N LEU A 35 -0.08 13.27 -5.91
CA LEU A 35 -1.46 12.82 -6.06
C LEU A 35 -1.66 11.42 -5.47
N ASN A 36 -0.75 10.47 -5.74
CA ASN A 36 -0.82 9.12 -5.16
C ASN A 36 -0.68 9.14 -3.62
N VAL A 37 0.15 10.04 -3.07
CA VAL A 37 0.25 10.21 -1.62
C VAL A 37 -1.03 10.79 -1.03
N ILE A 38 -1.63 11.79 -1.69
CA ILE A 38 -2.93 12.36 -1.27
C ILE A 38 -4.00 11.27 -1.32
N GLU A 39 -4.08 10.52 -2.43
CA GLU A 39 -5.03 9.43 -2.59
C GLU A 39 -4.83 8.35 -1.52
N PHE A 40 -3.58 8.01 -1.17
CA PHE A 40 -3.30 7.09 -0.08
C PHE A 40 -3.77 7.61 1.28
N MET A 41 -3.58 8.90 1.56
CA MET A 41 -3.99 9.52 2.81
C MET A 41 -5.51 9.55 2.94
N GLU A 42 -6.23 9.80 1.85
CA GLU A 42 -7.70 9.87 1.81
C GLU A 42 -8.38 8.51 1.57
N LEU A 43 -7.61 7.46 1.24
CA LEU A 43 -8.12 6.14 0.94
C LEU A 43 -8.95 5.59 2.11
N LYS A 44 -10.21 5.26 1.83
CA LYS A 44 -11.12 4.56 2.74
C LYS A 44 -11.69 3.35 2.03
N GLN A 45 -12.01 2.28 2.78
CA GLN A 45 -12.66 1.10 2.20
C GLN A 45 -13.98 1.47 1.51
N GLY A 46 -14.81 2.30 2.15
CA GLY A 46 -16.12 2.69 1.62
C GLY A 46 -17.01 1.47 1.32
N SER A 47 -17.54 1.40 0.10
CA SER A 47 -18.36 0.29 -0.40
C SER A 47 -17.56 -0.89 -0.98
N MET A 48 -16.25 -0.73 -1.16
CA MET A 48 -15.39 -1.76 -1.73
C MET A 48 -15.37 -3.00 -0.84
N TYR A 49 -15.16 -4.16 -1.46
CA TYR A 49 -14.73 -5.32 -0.72
C TYR A 49 -13.36 -5.07 -0.10
N VAL A 50 -13.09 -5.69 1.05
CA VAL A 50 -11.77 -5.58 1.69
C VAL A 50 -10.66 -6.08 0.75
N SER A 51 -10.95 -7.01 -0.16
CA SER A 51 -9.98 -7.44 -1.17
C SER A 51 -9.54 -6.32 -2.10
N GLU A 52 -10.49 -5.59 -2.67
CA GLU A 52 -10.24 -4.48 -3.59
C GLU A 52 -9.56 -3.31 -2.86
N TYR A 53 -10.03 -3.00 -1.65
CA TYR A 53 -9.41 -1.98 -0.80
C TYR A 53 -7.96 -2.34 -0.46
N ALA A 54 -7.66 -3.58 -0.10
CA ALA A 54 -6.29 -4.00 0.22
C ALA A 54 -5.35 -3.93 -0.99
N GLU A 55 -5.82 -4.30 -2.18
CA GLU A 55 -5.03 -4.17 -3.41
C GLU A 55 -4.70 -2.70 -3.70
N LYS A 56 -5.69 -1.81 -3.60
CA LYS A 56 -5.49 -0.37 -3.78
C LYS A 56 -4.59 0.23 -2.71
N PHE A 57 -4.73 -0.22 -1.46
CA PHE A 57 -3.89 0.20 -0.36
C PHE A 57 -2.42 -0.18 -0.62
N GLU A 58 -2.14 -1.42 -1.02
CA GLU A 58 -0.77 -1.86 -1.32
C GLU A 58 -0.17 -1.14 -2.53
N GLU A 59 -0.97 -0.90 -3.58
CA GLU A 59 -0.54 -0.14 -4.74
C GLU A 59 -0.11 1.28 -4.36
N LEU A 60 -0.95 2.00 -3.62
CA LEU A 60 -0.69 3.37 -3.21
C LEU A 60 0.42 3.46 -2.14
N CYS A 61 0.50 2.48 -1.24
CA CYS A 61 1.53 2.39 -0.21
C CYS A 61 2.94 2.36 -0.83
N ARG A 62 3.13 1.85 -2.05
CA ARG A 62 4.43 1.89 -2.76
C ARG A 62 4.95 3.30 -2.99
N PHE A 63 4.06 4.30 -3.06
CA PHE A 63 4.41 5.70 -3.23
C PHE A 63 4.63 6.43 -1.89
N ALA A 64 4.42 5.77 -0.76
CA ALA A 64 4.65 6.27 0.59
C ALA A 64 5.75 5.45 1.30
N PRO A 65 7.05 5.74 1.04
CA PRO A 65 8.17 4.97 1.59
C PRO A 65 8.15 4.83 3.11
N HIS A 66 7.58 5.81 3.80
CA HIS A 66 7.44 5.84 5.27
C HIS A 66 6.57 4.71 5.83
N TYR A 67 5.73 4.04 5.04
CA TYR A 67 4.88 2.92 5.46
C TYR A 67 5.41 1.54 5.02
N ASN A 68 6.54 1.48 4.32
CA ASN A 68 7.10 0.23 3.78
C ASN A 68 8.35 -0.26 4.53
N THR A 69 8.64 0.31 5.70
CA THR A 69 9.73 -0.17 6.55
C THR A 69 9.19 -1.13 7.61
N MET A 70 10.06 -1.98 8.17
CA MET A 70 9.65 -2.91 9.24
C MET A 70 9.18 -2.15 10.49
N GLU A 71 9.80 -1.01 10.77
CA GLU A 71 9.44 -0.15 11.91
C GLU A 71 8.07 0.50 11.74
N ALA A 72 7.60 0.64 10.49
CA ALA A 72 6.31 1.26 10.17
C ALA A 72 5.18 0.25 9.95
N GLU A 73 5.42 -1.05 10.15
CA GLU A 73 4.39 -2.07 9.93
C GLU A 73 3.19 -1.90 10.88
N GLU A 74 3.45 -1.51 12.13
CA GLU A 74 2.38 -1.18 13.08
C GLU A 74 1.56 0.02 12.59
N ASP A 75 2.21 1.11 12.17
CA ASP A 75 1.52 2.29 11.64
C ASP A 75 0.72 1.97 10.37
N LYS A 76 1.26 1.09 9.51
CA LYS A 76 0.57 0.57 8.33
C LYS A 76 -0.69 -0.20 8.71
N CYS A 77 -0.61 -1.07 9.72
CA CYS A 77 -1.77 -1.80 10.26
C CYS A 77 -2.81 -0.84 10.84
N VAL A 78 -2.38 0.13 11.65
CA VAL A 78 -3.26 1.11 12.29
C VAL A 78 -3.98 1.96 11.24
N LYS A 79 -3.28 2.42 10.20
CA LYS A 79 -3.91 3.14 9.09
C LYS A 79 -4.94 2.26 8.39
N PHE A 80 -4.54 1.05 7.98
CA PHE A 80 -5.44 0.12 7.30
C PHE A 80 -6.71 -0.13 8.10
N GLU A 81 -6.58 -0.44 9.39
CA GLU A 81 -7.68 -0.67 10.33
C GLU A 81 -8.58 0.55 10.51
N ASN A 82 -7.99 1.76 10.55
CA ASN A 82 -8.76 2.99 10.73
C ASN A 82 -9.66 3.33 9.55
N ASP A 83 -9.21 2.99 8.35
CA ASP A 83 -9.86 3.29 7.08
C ASP A 83 -10.84 2.18 6.63
N LEU A 84 -10.95 1.08 7.41
CA LEU A 84 -11.99 0.06 7.25
C LEU A 84 -13.38 0.59 7.59
N ARG A 85 -14.39 -0.06 7.01
CA ARG A 85 -15.80 0.19 7.31
C ARG A 85 -16.08 -0.13 8.80
N PRO A 86 -16.93 0.66 9.50
CA PRO A 86 -17.09 0.55 10.96
C PRO A 86 -17.48 -0.84 11.48
N ASP A 87 -18.32 -1.57 10.77
CA ASP A 87 -18.75 -2.94 11.11
C ASP A 87 -17.57 -3.93 11.14
N ILE A 88 -16.67 -3.85 10.16
CA ILE A 88 -15.47 -4.70 10.11
C ILE A 88 -14.46 -4.21 11.13
N LYS A 89 -14.24 -2.89 11.20
CA LYS A 89 -13.28 -2.27 12.14
C LYS A 89 -13.58 -2.68 13.58
N GLN A 90 -14.85 -2.68 13.99
CA GLN A 90 -15.24 -3.12 15.33
C GLN A 90 -14.84 -4.58 15.60
N LEU A 91 -15.07 -5.49 14.64
CA LEU A 91 -14.72 -6.91 14.80
C LEU A 91 -13.20 -7.14 14.85
N ILE A 92 -12.45 -6.38 14.07
CA ILE A 92 -11.00 -6.52 13.94
C ILE A 92 -10.25 -5.83 15.08
N GLY A 93 -10.70 -4.65 15.51
CA GLY A 93 -9.98 -3.81 16.48
C GLY A 93 -9.80 -4.42 17.86
N PHE A 94 -10.64 -5.40 18.24
CA PHE A 94 -10.43 -6.17 19.48
C PHE A 94 -9.16 -7.03 19.46
N ASN A 95 -8.70 -7.45 18.28
CA ASN A 95 -7.57 -8.38 18.15
C ASN A 95 -6.21 -7.68 18.12
N LYS A 96 -6.16 -6.33 18.03
CA LYS A 96 -4.92 -5.53 17.97
C LYS A 96 -3.82 -6.14 17.08
N ILE A 97 -4.20 -6.54 15.87
CA ILE A 97 -3.29 -7.24 14.94
C ILE A 97 -2.27 -6.23 14.39
N ARG A 98 -0.98 -6.58 14.45
CA ARG A 98 0.17 -5.77 14.00
C ARG A 98 1.06 -6.51 12.99
N ASP A 99 0.47 -7.49 12.33
CA ASP A 99 1.02 -8.16 11.15
C ASP A 99 0.06 -7.86 10.00
N PHE A 100 0.56 -7.20 8.95
CA PHE A 100 -0.31 -6.65 7.90
C PHE A 100 -1.05 -7.76 7.13
N SER A 101 -0.36 -8.87 6.85
CA SER A 101 -0.93 -10.01 6.13
C SER A 101 -2.09 -10.64 6.89
N THR A 102 -1.90 -10.88 8.20
CA THR A 102 -2.93 -11.44 9.08
C THR A 102 -4.11 -10.49 9.20
N LEU A 103 -3.86 -9.18 9.33
CA LEU A 103 -4.90 -8.16 9.40
C LEU A 103 -5.78 -8.17 8.15
N VAL A 104 -5.19 -8.16 6.96
CA VAL A 104 -5.90 -8.21 5.68
C VAL A 104 -6.71 -9.49 5.56
N ASN A 105 -6.13 -10.65 5.88
CA ASN A 105 -6.81 -11.94 5.78
C ASN A 105 -8.03 -12.01 6.70
N LYS A 106 -7.90 -11.61 7.97
CA LYS A 106 -9.04 -11.59 8.90
C LYS A 106 -10.12 -10.60 8.46
N SER A 107 -9.72 -9.41 8.02
CA SER A 107 -10.66 -8.39 7.53
C SER A 107 -11.44 -8.89 6.31
N ARG A 108 -10.79 -9.62 5.39
CA ARG A 108 -11.44 -10.25 4.22
C ARG A 108 -12.49 -11.29 4.63
N ILE A 109 -12.22 -12.08 5.67
CA ILE A 109 -13.18 -13.07 6.20
C ILE A 109 -14.41 -12.34 6.76
N CYS A 110 -14.21 -11.34 7.62
CA CYS A 110 -15.30 -10.56 8.21
C CYS A 110 -16.19 -9.86 7.18
N ASP A 111 -15.60 -9.30 6.11
CA ASP A 111 -16.38 -8.63 5.06
C ASP A 111 -17.24 -9.59 4.24
N LYS A 112 -16.73 -10.80 3.96
CA LYS A 112 -17.50 -11.86 3.30
C LYS A 112 -18.66 -12.33 4.17
N ASP A 113 -18.43 -12.55 5.46
CA ASP A 113 -19.46 -12.98 6.40
C ASP A 113 -20.55 -11.93 6.58
N GLY A 114 -20.17 -10.64 6.62
CA GLY A 114 -21.11 -9.52 6.70
C GLY A 114 -21.97 -9.36 5.45
N LYS A 115 -21.35 -9.40 4.25
CA LYS A 115 -22.09 -9.28 2.98
C LYS A 115 -22.93 -10.52 2.67
N ALA A 116 -22.50 -11.71 3.07
CA ALA A 116 -23.33 -12.91 2.97
C ALA A 116 -24.62 -12.75 3.78
N LYS A 117 -24.52 -12.30 5.04
CA LYS A 117 -25.69 -12.02 5.89
C LYS A 117 -26.63 -10.97 5.30
N ALA A 118 -26.10 -9.93 4.66
CA ALA A 118 -26.91 -8.90 4.00
C ALA A 118 -27.67 -9.39 2.76
N ASN A 119 -27.22 -10.47 2.09
CA ASN A 119 -27.90 -11.03 0.92
C ASN A 119 -29.04 -12.02 1.26
N TYR A 120 -29.17 -12.41 2.53
CA TYR A 120 -30.22 -13.34 2.99
C TYR A 120 -31.42 -12.64 3.64
N TYR A 121 -31.37 -11.32 3.81
CA TYR A 121 -32.45 -10.47 4.32
C TYR A 121 -32.87 -9.45 3.26
#